data_AF-A0A226DTT4-F1
#
_entry.id   AF-A0A226DTT4-F1
#
_cell.length_a   1.000
_cell.length_b   1.000
_cell.length_c   1.000
_cell.angle_alpha   90.00
_cell.angle_beta   90.00
_cell.angle_gamma   90.00
#
_symmetry.space_group_name_H-M   'P 1'
#
loop_
_entity.id
_entity.type
_entity.pdbx_description
1 polymer ?
#
loop_
_entity_poly.entity_id
_entity_poly.type
_entity_poly.pdbx_seq_one_letter_code
_entity_poly.pdbx_strand_id
1 'polypeptide(L)'
;MLSKNLAHCVQRHLAYSNFHKSGNYEWDSVQGLVALKPDATRRLAVWSMLIQGVHFVLQIGSLLFNTERLEVAQVGEATCLIAINFSAFMLRLDLYGDHAPVQVINFLIKKEDIEPTKSEKTLSILVIAFCYIMEVTYWIFPLGLGLFTIIFPCKPPLLSALFFSPEECGAGPALQFKIIFSLVEFIIARQAVMSGGYYAVFILLPSVIYLWTELAKISDVLANFDVFKTTYEKLRVFETALNSATAGRIFKTIALVFPFNQIEISFTCIKLHQSGDVNLGKLAFFLLTYLDFLAFCLLVFTATAKINTLSKKRISQFGRKIKSKVDKKVMRGMSPLRIKFGDNFVEAITPLIIQEFCIRQLISLLIVSG
;
A
#
# COMPACT_ATOMS: atom_id res chain seq x y z
N MET A 1 -20.64 11.27 -3.11
CA MET A 1 -20.03 11.17 -1.78
C MET A 1 -18.59 10.69 -1.84
N LEU A 2 -18.29 9.59 -2.56
CA LEU A 2 -16.93 9.05 -2.60
C LEU A 2 -15.93 10.00 -3.27
N SER A 3 -16.27 10.62 -4.41
CA SER A 3 -15.32 11.49 -5.14
C SER A 3 -14.91 12.71 -4.33
N LYS A 4 -15.88 13.43 -3.73
CA LYS A 4 -15.60 14.60 -2.87
C LYS A 4 -14.75 14.26 -1.64
N ASN A 5 -15.11 13.20 -0.93
CA ASN A 5 -14.36 12.80 0.27
C ASN A 5 -12.97 12.26 -0.09
N LEU A 6 -12.85 11.51 -1.19
CA LEU A 6 -11.58 11.03 -1.71
C LEU A 6 -10.70 12.22 -2.13
N ALA A 7 -11.24 13.19 -2.87
CA ALA A 7 -10.53 14.40 -3.26
C ALA A 7 -9.96 15.14 -2.05
N HIS A 8 -10.77 15.30 -0.99
CA HIS A 8 -10.30 15.91 0.26
C HIS A 8 -9.14 15.12 0.90
N CYS A 9 -9.24 13.79 0.97
CA CYS A 9 -8.18 12.95 1.53
C CYS A 9 -6.90 13.02 0.68
N VAL A 10 -7.03 12.98 -0.66
CA VAL A 10 -5.91 13.11 -1.61
C VAL A 10 -5.24 14.48 -1.47
N GLN A 11 -6.02 15.56 -1.44
CA GLN A 11 -5.51 16.91 -1.28
C GLN A 11 -4.71 17.05 0.01
N ARG A 12 -5.23 16.56 1.14
CA ARG A 12 -4.56 16.61 2.44
C ARG A 12 -3.27 15.78 2.44
N HIS A 13 -3.31 14.57 1.90
CA HIS A 13 -2.13 13.72 1.77
C HIS A 13 -1.04 14.37 0.90
N LEU A 14 -1.42 14.97 -0.24
CA LEU A 14 -0.49 15.68 -1.12
C LEU A 14 0.08 16.93 -0.44
N ALA A 15 -0.69 17.65 0.38
CA ALA A 15 -0.17 18.77 1.16
C ALA A 15 0.95 18.34 2.12
N TYR A 16 0.78 17.21 2.82
CA TYR A 16 1.85 16.66 3.66
C TYR A 16 3.06 16.14 2.86
N SER A 17 2.80 15.47 1.73
CA SER A 17 3.87 15.02 0.82
C SER A 17 4.68 16.20 0.25
N ASN A 18 4.01 17.33 -0.01
CA ASN A 18 4.64 18.57 -0.44
C ASN A 18 5.49 19.19 0.66
N PHE A 19 4.98 19.24 1.89
CA PHE A 19 5.74 19.71 3.04
C PHE A 19 7.06 18.94 3.22
N HIS A 20 7.03 17.62 3.08
CA HIS A 20 8.23 16.78 3.19
C HIS A 20 9.04 16.63 1.89
N LYS A 21 8.61 17.26 0.79
CA LYS A 21 9.24 17.18 -0.54
C LYS A 21 9.46 15.75 -1.04
N SER A 22 8.57 14.81 -0.68
CA SER A 22 8.80 13.38 -0.88
C SER A 22 8.16 12.79 -2.14
N GLY A 23 7.04 13.35 -2.61
CA GLY A 23 6.31 12.86 -3.78
C GLY A 23 6.48 13.70 -5.06
N ASN A 24 6.14 13.09 -6.20
CA ASN A 24 6.20 13.70 -7.55
C ASN A 24 4.96 14.52 -7.93
N TYR A 25 3.91 14.44 -7.13
CA TYR A 25 2.59 15.00 -7.43
C TYR A 25 2.24 16.10 -6.45
N GLU A 26 1.41 17.03 -6.91
CA GLU A 26 0.83 18.09 -6.10
C GLU A 26 -0.64 18.30 -6.43
N TRP A 27 -1.34 18.99 -5.54
CA TRP A 27 -2.73 19.40 -5.78
C TRP A 27 -2.73 20.74 -6.50
N ASP A 28 -3.26 20.77 -7.72
CA ASP A 28 -3.56 22.00 -8.45
C ASP A 28 -4.86 22.59 -7.90
N SER A 29 -4.74 23.64 -7.09
CA SER A 29 -5.88 24.35 -6.50
C SER A 29 -6.74 25.08 -7.52
N VAL A 30 -6.20 25.41 -8.70
CA VAL A 30 -6.95 26.10 -9.77
C VAL A 30 -7.87 25.11 -10.48
N GLN A 31 -7.34 23.92 -10.81
CA GLN A 31 -8.12 22.88 -11.48
C GLN A 31 -8.93 22.01 -10.51
N GLY A 32 -8.57 21.99 -9.23
CA GLY A 32 -9.10 21.03 -8.26
C GLY A 32 -8.70 19.59 -8.59
N LEU A 33 -7.48 19.39 -9.12
CA LEU A 33 -6.99 18.12 -9.63
C LEU A 33 -5.56 17.85 -9.17
N VAL A 34 -5.12 16.61 -9.32
CA VAL A 34 -3.73 16.23 -9.13
C VAL A 34 -2.93 16.61 -10.38
N ALA A 35 -1.78 17.23 -10.18
CA ALA A 35 -0.82 17.56 -11.24
C ALA A 35 0.57 17.00 -10.91
N LEU A 36 1.40 16.88 -11.93
CA LEU A 36 2.84 16.64 -11.73
C LEU A 36 3.50 17.92 -11.23
N LYS A 37 4.42 17.76 -10.29
CA LYS A 37 5.27 18.86 -9.84
C LYS A 37 6.22 19.34 -10.95
N PRO A 38 6.67 20.61 -10.87
CA PRO A 38 7.78 21.10 -11.67
C PRO A 38 9.05 20.25 -11.48
N ASP A 39 9.88 20.19 -12.53
CA ASP A 39 11.11 19.39 -12.58
C ASP A 39 12.08 19.69 -11.43
N ALA A 40 12.16 20.96 -11.00
CA ALA A 40 13.01 21.35 -9.88
C ALA A 40 12.62 20.63 -8.57
N THR A 41 11.33 20.57 -8.26
CA THR A 41 10.82 19.90 -7.04
C THR A 41 10.87 18.39 -7.17
N ARG A 42 10.65 17.85 -8.38
CA ARG A 42 10.81 16.41 -8.66
C ARG A 42 12.23 15.92 -8.40
N ARG A 43 13.25 16.72 -8.74
CA ARG A 43 14.65 16.40 -8.41
C ARG A 43 14.86 16.20 -6.89
N LEU A 44 14.17 16.97 -6.04
CA LEU A 44 14.23 16.80 -4.58
C LEU A 44 13.57 15.50 -4.11
N ALA A 45 12.47 15.09 -4.75
CA ALA A 45 11.84 13.80 -4.50
C ALA A 45 12.78 12.62 -4.88
N VAL A 46 13.51 12.75 -5.99
CA VAL A 46 14.54 11.77 -6.40
C VAL A 46 15.70 11.74 -5.39
N TRP A 47 16.22 12.89 -4.96
CA TRP A 47 17.28 12.93 -3.94
C TRP A 47 16.87 12.26 -2.63
N SER A 48 15.65 12.54 -2.14
CA SER A 48 15.16 11.88 -0.93
C SER A 48 14.89 10.38 -1.13
N MET A 49 14.59 9.93 -2.35
CA MET A 49 14.54 8.50 -2.68
C MET A 49 15.93 7.85 -2.66
N LEU A 50 16.96 8.54 -3.15
CA LEU A 50 18.35 8.08 -3.07
C LEU A 50 18.83 7.98 -1.62
N ILE A 51 18.53 8.99 -0.79
CA ILE A 51 18.83 8.97 0.66
C ILE A 51 18.16 7.76 1.32
N GLN A 52 16.90 7.49 0.99
CA GLN A 52 16.20 6.29 1.49
C GLN A 52 16.85 4.99 1.00
N GLY A 53 17.35 4.95 -0.23
CA GLY A 53 18.09 3.79 -0.75
C GLY A 53 19.40 3.56 0.00
N VAL A 54 20.17 4.63 0.28
CA VAL A 54 21.38 4.56 1.10
C VAL A 54 21.05 4.11 2.52
N HIS A 55 20.01 4.71 3.12
CA HIS A 55 19.51 4.31 4.45
C HIS A 55 19.19 2.82 4.49
N PHE A 56 18.43 2.29 3.53
CA PHE A 56 18.11 0.88 3.44
C PHE A 56 19.36 -0.03 3.37
N VAL A 57 20.37 0.35 2.60
CA VAL A 57 21.65 -0.40 2.54
C VAL A 57 22.38 -0.36 3.88
N LEU A 58 22.41 0.80 4.55
CA LEU A 58 22.97 0.95 5.88
C LEU A 58 22.23 0.10 6.92
N GLN A 59 20.90 0.02 6.83
CA GLN A 59 20.09 -0.83 7.69
C GLN A 59 20.44 -2.32 7.54
N ILE A 60 20.60 -2.80 6.29
CA ILE A 60 21.05 -4.18 6.02
C ILE A 60 22.46 -4.39 6.57
N GLY A 61 23.39 -3.47 6.30
CA GLY A 61 24.75 -3.54 6.83
C GLY A 61 24.77 -3.62 8.36
N SER A 62 24.00 -2.76 9.03
CA SER A 62 23.85 -2.73 10.49
C SER A 62 23.38 -4.07 11.05
N LEU A 63 22.39 -4.70 10.41
CA LEU A 63 21.90 -6.01 10.81
C LEU A 63 23.00 -7.08 10.62
N LEU A 64 23.63 -7.14 9.44
CA LEU A 64 24.64 -8.14 9.13
C LEU A 64 25.84 -8.08 10.09
N PHE A 65 26.33 -6.88 10.42
CA PHE A 65 27.45 -6.71 11.35
C PHE A 65 27.14 -7.11 12.80
N ASN A 66 25.87 -7.10 13.18
CA ASN A 66 25.45 -7.36 14.56
C ASN A 66 24.72 -8.71 14.74
N THR A 67 24.47 -9.47 13.66
CA THR A 67 23.58 -10.65 13.68
C THR A 67 24.01 -11.70 14.71
N GLU A 68 25.32 -11.95 14.87
CA GLU A 68 25.85 -12.95 15.81
C GLU A 68 25.53 -12.65 17.29
N ARG A 69 25.21 -11.40 17.60
CA ARG A 69 24.95 -10.92 18.97
C ARG A 69 23.46 -10.78 19.29
N LEU A 70 22.61 -10.90 18.28
CA LEU A 70 21.17 -10.66 18.43
C LEU A 70 20.43 -11.95 18.74
N GLU A 71 19.50 -11.86 19.68
CA GLU A 71 18.50 -12.92 19.85
C GLU A 71 17.57 -12.97 18.64
N VAL A 72 16.98 -14.15 18.38
CA VAL A 72 16.07 -14.37 17.25
C VAL A 72 14.93 -13.34 17.20
N ALA A 73 14.37 -12.96 18.35
CA ALA A 73 13.33 -11.94 18.43
C ALA A 73 13.83 -10.56 17.95
N GLN A 74 15.06 -10.20 18.30
CA GLN A 74 15.68 -8.94 17.91
C GLN A 74 16.06 -8.92 16.41
N VAL A 75 16.49 -10.07 15.88
CA VAL A 75 16.68 -10.24 14.42
C VAL A 75 15.34 -10.04 13.70
N GLY A 76 14.26 -10.65 14.18
CA GLY A 76 12.92 -10.47 13.62
C GLY A 76 12.45 -9.01 13.64
N GLU A 77 12.65 -8.29 14.75
CA GLU A 77 12.36 -6.85 14.82
C GLU A 77 13.12 -6.08 13.74
N ALA A 78 14.41 -6.38 13.55
CA ALA A 78 15.22 -5.71 12.55
C ALA A 78 14.80 -6.03 11.11
N THR A 79 14.57 -7.31 10.79
CA THR A 79 14.11 -7.72 9.45
C THR A 79 12.75 -7.11 9.11
N CYS A 80 11.84 -7.02 10.08
CA CYS A 80 10.54 -6.36 9.90
C CYS A 80 10.68 -4.90 9.49
N LEU A 81 11.48 -4.13 10.25
CA LEU A 81 11.66 -2.71 9.98
C LEU A 81 12.32 -2.47 8.61
N ILE A 82 13.32 -3.29 8.27
CA ILE A 82 13.96 -3.30 6.94
C ILE A 82 12.93 -3.60 5.85
N ALA A 83 12.09 -4.62 6.02
CA ALA A 83 11.10 -5.04 5.03
C ALA A 83 9.99 -4.00 4.81
N ILE A 84 9.56 -3.31 5.86
CA ILE A 84 8.61 -2.19 5.76
C ILE A 84 9.24 -1.03 4.98
N ASN A 85 10.48 -0.65 5.31
CA ASN A 85 11.21 0.41 4.60
C ASN A 85 11.45 0.04 3.13
N PHE A 86 11.79 -1.21 2.85
CA PHE A 86 11.91 -1.75 1.49
C PHE A 86 10.59 -1.63 0.72
N SER A 87 9.48 -1.96 1.35
CA SER A 87 8.15 -1.89 0.73
C SER A 87 7.80 -0.46 0.32
N ALA A 88 8.02 0.48 1.24
CA ALA A 88 7.81 1.89 0.98
C ALA A 88 8.74 2.40 -0.14
N PHE A 89 10.01 1.97 -0.13
CA PHE A 89 10.98 2.28 -1.18
C PHE A 89 10.51 1.76 -2.56
N MET A 90 10.15 0.48 -2.66
CA MET A 90 9.72 -0.14 -3.91
C MET A 90 8.46 0.51 -4.50
N LEU A 91 7.50 0.88 -3.65
CA LEU A 91 6.32 1.65 -4.09
C LEU A 91 6.69 3.05 -4.58
N ARG A 92 7.70 3.66 -3.96
CA ARG A 92 8.19 5.01 -4.25
C ARG A 92 9.07 5.10 -5.50
N LEU A 93 9.55 3.98 -6.06
CA LEU A 93 10.44 3.92 -7.24
C LEU A 93 9.79 4.48 -8.52
N ASP A 94 9.59 5.79 -8.55
CA ASP A 94 8.98 6.58 -9.60
C ASP A 94 9.89 7.76 -9.96
N LEU A 95 10.95 7.48 -10.70
CA LEU A 95 11.97 8.50 -10.99
C LEU A 95 11.43 9.62 -11.90
N TYR A 96 10.50 9.29 -12.78
CA TYR A 96 10.05 10.20 -13.84
C TYR A 96 8.69 10.85 -13.59
N GLY A 97 7.95 10.49 -12.54
CA GLY A 97 6.61 11.04 -12.34
C GLY A 97 5.63 10.49 -13.38
N ASP A 98 5.17 9.26 -13.21
CA ASP A 98 4.24 8.65 -14.18
C ASP A 98 2.92 9.44 -14.24
N HIS A 99 2.46 9.76 -15.46
CA HIS A 99 1.20 10.41 -15.72
C HIS A 99 -0.01 9.48 -15.54
N ALA A 100 0.16 8.16 -15.71
CA ALA A 100 -0.95 7.21 -15.66
C ALA A 100 -1.66 7.21 -14.28
N PRO A 101 -0.97 7.16 -13.13
CA PRO A 101 -1.59 7.34 -11.82
C PRO A 101 -2.38 8.64 -11.69
N VAL A 102 -1.86 9.75 -12.24
CA VAL A 102 -2.51 11.07 -12.20
C VAL A 102 -3.82 11.06 -13.00
N GLN A 103 -3.82 10.47 -14.19
CA GLN A 103 -5.02 10.36 -15.00
C GLN A 103 -6.10 9.52 -14.32
N VAL A 104 -5.71 8.39 -13.71
CA VAL A 104 -6.62 7.51 -12.97
C VAL A 104 -7.26 8.24 -11.80
N ILE A 105 -6.47 8.92 -10.95
CA ILE A 105 -7.03 9.62 -9.79
C ILE A 105 -7.86 10.84 -10.18
N ASN A 106 -7.46 11.60 -11.20
CA ASN A 106 -8.23 12.73 -11.70
C ASN A 106 -9.56 12.30 -12.31
N PHE A 107 -9.61 11.14 -12.97
CA PHE A 107 -10.86 10.55 -13.43
C PHE A 107 -11.80 10.25 -12.25
N LEU A 108 -11.28 9.68 -11.16
CA LEU A 108 -12.07 9.40 -9.96
C LEU A 108 -12.59 10.69 -9.29
N ILE A 109 -11.76 11.73 -9.22
CA ILE A 109 -12.12 13.02 -8.63
C ILE A 109 -13.18 13.74 -9.47
N LYS A 110 -13.04 13.78 -10.79
CA LYS A 110 -13.98 14.45 -11.71
C LYS A 110 -15.33 13.76 -11.80
N LYS A 111 -15.43 12.50 -11.34
CA LYS A 111 -16.66 11.76 -11.49
C LYS A 111 -17.77 12.40 -10.66
N GLU A 112 -18.84 12.79 -11.36
CA GLU A 112 -20.05 13.31 -10.74
C GLU A 112 -20.68 12.27 -9.81
N ASP A 113 -21.11 12.76 -8.66
CA ASP A 113 -21.73 11.96 -7.62
C ASP A 113 -23.16 11.60 -8.02
N ILE A 114 -23.31 10.43 -8.65
CA ILE A 114 -24.62 9.75 -8.72
C ILE A 114 -24.97 9.30 -7.28
N GLU A 115 -26.25 9.41 -6.90
CA GLU A 115 -26.71 8.96 -5.58
C GLU A 115 -26.27 7.50 -5.33
N PRO A 116 -25.46 7.25 -4.29
CA PRO A 116 -24.92 5.92 -4.05
C PRO A 116 -26.00 5.01 -3.50
N THR A 117 -25.98 3.74 -3.93
CA THR A 117 -26.81 2.71 -3.29
C THR A 117 -26.39 2.50 -1.82
N LYS A 118 -27.25 1.88 -1.00
CA LYS A 118 -26.92 1.63 0.43
C LYS A 118 -25.62 0.85 0.61
N SER A 119 -25.37 -0.17 -0.23
CA SER A 119 -24.15 -0.98 -0.19
C SER A 119 -22.91 -0.16 -0.61
N GLU A 120 -23.04 0.70 -1.63
CA GLU A 120 -21.97 1.62 -2.05
C GLU A 120 -21.64 2.64 -0.97
N LYS A 121 -22.64 3.15 -0.26
CA LYS A 121 -22.45 4.07 0.85
C LYS A 121 -21.60 3.40 1.94
N THR A 122 -21.93 2.17 2.33
CA THR A 122 -21.14 1.41 3.30
C THR A 122 -19.70 1.19 2.82
N LEU A 123 -19.50 0.72 1.58
CA LEU A 123 -18.16 0.47 1.07
C LEU A 123 -17.34 1.76 0.94
N SER A 124 -17.96 2.86 0.51
CA SER A 124 -17.32 4.17 0.43
C SER A 124 -16.90 4.66 1.82
N ILE A 125 -17.76 4.50 2.83
CA ILE A 125 -17.43 4.84 4.22
C ILE A 125 -16.25 4.00 4.70
N LEU A 126 -16.22 2.70 4.42
CA LEU A 126 -15.11 1.82 4.81
C LEU A 126 -13.79 2.24 4.15
N VAL A 127 -13.79 2.56 2.86
CA VAL A 127 -12.58 3.04 2.17
C VAL A 127 -12.11 4.37 2.73
N ILE A 128 -13.04 5.32 2.94
CA ILE A 128 -12.69 6.62 3.50
C ILE A 128 -12.13 6.46 4.92
N ALA A 129 -12.78 5.66 5.77
CA ALA A 129 -12.30 5.35 7.11
C ALA A 129 -10.91 4.71 7.07
N PHE A 130 -10.68 3.78 6.14
CA PHE A 130 -9.36 3.18 5.93
C PHE A 130 -8.32 4.22 5.49
N CYS A 131 -8.64 5.15 4.60
CA CYS A 131 -7.74 6.25 4.23
C CYS A 131 -7.36 7.11 5.44
N TYR A 132 -8.31 7.41 6.33
CA TYR A 132 -8.04 8.13 7.59
C TYR A 132 -7.14 7.34 8.53
N ILE A 133 -7.39 6.03 8.71
CA ILE A 133 -6.56 5.15 9.53
C ILE A 133 -5.13 5.13 8.99
N MET A 134 -4.95 4.93 7.68
CA MET A 134 -3.63 4.93 7.06
C MET A 134 -2.90 6.27 7.21
N GLU A 135 -3.61 7.39 7.16
CA GLU A 135 -3.02 8.70 7.40
C GLU A 135 -2.49 8.86 8.84
N VAL A 136 -3.23 8.32 9.82
CA VAL A 136 -2.78 8.25 11.21
C VAL A 136 -1.56 7.32 11.33
N THR A 137 -1.58 6.15 10.70
CA THR A 137 -0.44 5.22 10.64
C THR A 137 0.81 5.89 10.07
N TYR A 138 0.68 6.73 9.04
CA TYR A 138 1.83 7.46 8.49
C TYR A 138 2.52 8.37 9.50
N TRP A 139 1.83 8.80 10.57
CA TRP A 139 2.43 9.56 11.67
C TRP A 139 2.93 8.66 12.79
N ILE A 140 2.11 7.71 13.22
CA ILE A 140 2.44 6.81 14.34
C ILE A 140 3.69 5.98 14.00
N PHE A 141 3.80 5.46 12.77
CA PHE A 141 4.91 4.59 12.41
C PHE A 141 6.28 5.28 12.49
N PRO A 142 6.53 6.44 11.81
CA PRO A 142 7.79 7.16 11.95
C PRO A 142 8.05 7.66 13.38
N LEU A 143 7.01 8.09 14.11
CA LEU A 143 7.16 8.49 15.51
C LEU A 143 7.63 7.31 16.37
N GLY A 144 7.05 6.12 16.17
CA GLY A 144 7.47 4.90 16.84
C GLY A 144 8.94 4.55 16.55
N LEU A 145 9.37 4.67 15.29
CA LEU A 145 10.78 4.50 14.91
C LEU A 145 11.71 5.53 15.58
N GLY A 146 11.31 6.80 15.60
CA GLY A 146 12.05 7.84 16.31
C GLY A 146 12.18 7.54 17.80
N LEU A 147 11.10 7.10 18.45
CA LEU A 147 11.11 6.71 19.86
C LEU A 147 11.99 5.48 20.10
N PHE A 148 11.95 4.47 19.22
CA PHE A 148 12.85 3.32 19.29
C PHE A 148 14.31 3.74 19.18
N THR A 149 14.62 4.76 18.38
CA THR A 149 15.99 5.30 18.27
C THR A 149 16.46 5.96 19.56
N ILE A 150 15.57 6.63 20.30
CA ILE A 150 15.91 7.25 21.59
C ILE A 150 16.09 6.20 22.68
N ILE A 151 15.18 5.23 22.74
CA ILE A 151 15.15 4.23 23.81
C ILE A 151 16.19 3.13 23.57
N PHE A 152 16.37 2.69 22.32
CA PHE A 152 17.22 1.58 21.92
C PHE A 152 18.20 1.98 20.80
N PRO A 153 19.07 2.98 21.00
CA PRO A 153 19.93 3.53 19.94
C PRO A 153 20.87 2.49 19.31
N CYS A 154 21.25 1.46 20.05
CA CYS A 154 22.21 0.46 19.58
C CYS A 154 21.56 -0.77 18.95
N LYS A 155 20.24 -0.76 18.77
CA LYS A 155 19.53 -1.90 18.23
C LYS A 155 19.48 -1.82 16.69
N PRO A 156 19.96 -2.84 15.96
CA PRO A 156 19.73 -2.93 14.53
C PRO A 156 18.21 -2.96 14.24
N PRO A 157 17.75 -2.32 13.14
CA PRO A 157 18.52 -1.80 12.02
C PRO A 157 18.66 -0.27 12.08
N LEU A 158 18.58 0.32 13.28
CA LEU A 158 18.59 1.77 13.45
C LEU A 158 19.96 2.33 13.07
N LEU A 159 19.99 3.49 12.40
CA LEU A 159 21.24 4.13 11.97
C LEU A 159 22.23 4.33 13.11
N SER A 160 21.74 4.69 14.30
CA SER A 160 22.56 4.89 15.49
C SER A 160 23.38 3.66 15.88
N ALA A 161 22.91 2.44 15.55
CA ALA A 161 23.63 1.21 15.85
C ALA A 161 24.92 1.03 15.03
N LEU A 162 25.11 1.80 13.95
CA LEU A 162 26.36 1.84 13.18
C LEU A 162 27.42 2.76 13.78
N PHE A 163 27.01 3.73 14.60
CA PHE A 163 27.89 4.78 15.12
C PHE A 163 28.31 4.56 16.57
N PHE A 164 27.53 3.80 17.34
CA PHE A 164 27.84 3.54 18.75
C PHE A 164 28.51 2.19 18.96
N SER A 165 29.59 2.20 19.73
CA SER A 165 30.26 0.97 20.15
C SER A 165 29.44 0.26 21.26
N PRO A 166 29.61 -1.06 21.45
CA PRO A 166 28.93 -1.79 22.53
C PRO A 166 29.18 -1.19 23.93
N GLU A 167 30.35 -0.60 24.16
CA GLU A 167 30.71 0.05 25.42
C GLU A 167 29.94 1.35 25.62
N GLU A 168 29.82 2.16 24.57
CA GLU A 168 29.01 3.40 24.57
C GLU A 168 27.52 3.12 24.76
N CYS A 169 27.05 1.95 24.29
CA CYS A 169 25.69 1.50 24.52
C CYS A 169 25.39 1.20 25.99
N GLY A 170 26.39 0.74 26.75
CA GLY A 170 26.27 0.49 28.19
C GLY A 170 26.25 1.79 29.01
N ALA A 171 27.12 2.74 28.68
CA ALA A 171 27.14 4.07 29.32
C ALA A 171 25.96 4.96 28.88
N GLY A 172 25.40 4.67 27.70
CA GLY A 172 24.36 5.45 27.05
C GLY A 172 24.96 6.60 26.23
N PRO A 173 24.72 6.66 24.91
CA PRO A 173 25.24 7.76 24.12
C PRO A 173 24.60 9.09 24.56
N ALA A 174 25.34 10.19 24.37
CA ALA A 174 24.85 11.50 24.77
C ALA A 174 23.47 11.79 24.15
N LEU A 175 22.55 12.33 24.95
CA LEU A 175 21.15 12.58 24.57
C LEU A 175 21.04 13.36 23.25
N GLN A 176 21.98 14.28 23.00
CA GLN A 176 22.05 15.07 21.76
C GLN A 176 22.14 14.18 20.52
N PHE A 177 23.00 13.16 20.51
CA PHE A 177 23.12 12.25 19.36
C PHE A 177 21.86 11.38 19.19
N LYS A 178 21.26 10.91 20.29
CA LYS A 178 19.99 10.16 20.24
C LYS A 178 18.88 10.96 19.56
N ILE A 179 18.75 12.24 19.90
CA ILE A 179 17.76 13.15 19.29
C ILE A 179 18.05 13.34 17.81
N ILE A 180 19.32 13.57 17.44
CA ILE A 180 19.71 13.75 16.02
C ILE A 180 19.36 12.51 15.19
N PHE A 181 19.78 11.31 15.61
CA PHE A 181 19.46 10.08 14.88
C PHE A 181 17.96 9.80 14.84
N SER A 182 17.24 10.04 15.94
CA SER A 182 15.79 9.91 16.01
C SER A 182 15.07 10.81 14.99
N LEU A 183 15.51 12.07 14.86
CA LEU A 183 14.97 13.00 13.87
C LEU A 183 15.26 12.56 12.44
N VAL A 184 16.47 12.06 12.17
CA VAL A 184 16.85 11.55 10.84
C VAL A 184 16.00 10.34 10.47
N GLU A 185 15.88 9.36 11.36
CA GLU A 185 15.04 8.16 11.18
C GLU A 185 13.58 8.54 10.96
N PHE A 186 13.05 9.46 11.78
CA PHE A 186 11.70 9.98 11.65
C PHE A 186 11.47 10.60 10.26
N ILE A 187 12.37 11.49 9.80
CA ILE A 187 12.21 12.17 8.52
C ILE A 187 12.26 11.18 7.36
N ILE A 188 13.23 10.26 7.34
CA ILE A 188 13.38 9.28 6.26
C ILE A 188 12.17 8.34 6.21
N ALA A 189 11.78 7.77 7.36
CA ALA A 189 10.62 6.89 7.45
C ALA A 189 9.34 7.61 7.05
N ARG A 190 9.16 8.86 7.49
CA ARG A 190 8.00 9.69 7.12
C ARG A 190 7.92 9.95 5.62
N GLN A 191 9.03 10.32 4.99
CA GLN A 191 9.08 10.52 3.54
C GLN A 191 8.74 9.23 2.78
N ALA A 192 9.29 8.11 3.23
CA ALA A 192 9.07 6.79 2.67
C ALA A 192 7.59 6.39 2.70
N VAL A 193 6.98 6.37 3.90
CA VAL A 193 5.58 5.92 4.07
C VAL A 193 4.60 6.85 3.39
N MET A 194 4.83 8.17 3.40
CA MET A 194 3.96 9.12 2.70
C MET A 194 4.00 8.89 1.20
N SER A 195 5.19 8.79 0.60
CA SER A 195 5.31 8.63 -0.85
C SER A 195 4.86 7.24 -1.32
N GLY A 196 5.18 6.17 -0.60
CA GLY A 196 4.72 4.82 -0.94
C GLY A 196 3.22 4.66 -0.71
N GLY A 197 2.72 5.24 0.38
CA GLY A 197 1.31 5.26 0.76
C GLY A 197 0.41 5.94 -0.27
N TYR A 198 0.89 6.98 -0.97
CA TYR A 198 0.18 7.59 -2.10
C TYR A 198 -0.26 6.54 -3.14
N TYR A 199 0.69 5.74 -3.63
CA TYR A 199 0.42 4.75 -4.67
C TYR A 199 -0.47 3.61 -4.19
N ALA A 200 -0.24 3.12 -2.97
CA ALA A 200 -1.00 2.01 -2.42
C ALA A 200 -2.43 2.42 -2.03
N VAL A 201 -2.57 3.48 -1.23
CA VAL A 201 -3.83 3.86 -0.57
C VAL A 201 -4.65 4.85 -1.38
N PHE A 202 -4.03 5.73 -2.16
CA PHE A 202 -4.78 6.77 -2.89
C PHE A 202 -4.94 6.47 -4.38
N ILE A 203 -4.02 5.73 -5.00
CA ILE A 203 -4.15 5.30 -6.39
C ILE A 203 -4.84 3.94 -6.47
N LEU A 204 -4.18 2.88 -5.98
CA LEU A 204 -4.66 1.52 -6.22
C LEU A 204 -6.00 1.24 -5.53
N LEU A 205 -6.08 1.42 -4.20
CA LEU A 205 -7.25 1.01 -3.43
C LEU A 205 -8.55 1.68 -3.92
N PRO A 206 -8.66 3.02 -4.04
CA PRO A 206 -9.85 3.69 -4.54
C PRO A 206 -10.22 3.28 -5.96
N SER A 207 -9.22 3.06 -6.83
CA SER A 207 -9.46 2.67 -8.22
C SER A 207 -10.03 1.26 -8.35
N VAL A 208 -9.51 0.31 -7.58
CA VAL A 208 -10.04 -1.06 -7.54
C VAL A 208 -11.44 -1.06 -6.92
N ILE A 209 -11.67 -0.31 -5.84
CA ILE A 209 -13.00 -0.22 -5.24
C ILE A 209 -14.00 0.43 -6.19
N TYR A 210 -13.60 1.50 -6.87
CA TYR A 210 -14.41 2.15 -7.89
C TYR A 210 -14.83 1.18 -9.01
N LEU A 211 -13.86 0.42 -9.54
CA LEU A 211 -14.16 -0.55 -10.60
C LEU A 211 -15.10 -1.66 -10.11
N TRP A 212 -14.95 -2.09 -8.85
CA TRP A 212 -15.86 -3.04 -8.22
C TRP A 212 -17.28 -2.47 -8.09
N THR A 213 -17.43 -1.27 -7.52
CA THR A 213 -18.75 -0.67 -7.28
C THR A 213 -19.50 -0.41 -8.59
N GLU A 214 -18.86 0.17 -9.59
CA GLU A 214 -19.51 0.43 -10.88
C GLU A 214 -19.92 -0.85 -11.60
N LEU A 215 -19.10 -1.88 -11.54
CA LEU A 215 -19.44 -3.18 -12.11
C LEU A 215 -20.63 -3.83 -11.38
N ALA A 216 -20.78 -3.59 -10.08
CA ALA A 216 -21.91 -4.10 -9.32
C ALA A 216 -23.24 -3.46 -9.80
N LYS A 217 -23.24 -2.15 -10.11
CA LYS A 217 -24.41 -1.38 -10.59
C LYS A 217 -24.99 -1.86 -11.92
N ILE A 218 -24.15 -2.40 -12.80
CA ILE A 218 -24.54 -2.76 -14.18
C ILE A 218 -25.73 -3.73 -14.24
N SER A 219 -25.99 -4.59 -13.25
CA SER A 219 -27.14 -5.51 -13.34
C SER A 219 -28.48 -4.96 -12.93
N ASP A 220 -28.49 -3.97 -12.05
CA ASP A 220 -29.72 -3.59 -11.37
C ASP A 220 -30.54 -2.63 -12.23
N VAL A 221 -29.90 -2.02 -13.23
CA VAL A 221 -30.47 -0.92 -14.03
C VAL A 221 -30.70 -1.30 -15.49
N LEU A 222 -29.99 -2.29 -16.03
CA LEU A 222 -29.87 -2.42 -17.50
C LEU A 222 -30.63 -3.63 -18.05
N ALA A 223 -31.83 -3.37 -18.59
CA ALA A 223 -32.53 -4.31 -19.48
C ALA A 223 -32.02 -4.24 -20.93
N ASN A 224 -31.39 -3.12 -21.33
CA ASN A 224 -30.95 -2.86 -22.69
C ASN A 224 -29.48 -3.25 -22.91
N PHE A 225 -29.22 -4.04 -23.97
CA PHE A 225 -27.89 -4.50 -24.37
C PHE A 225 -26.94 -3.35 -24.73
N ASP A 226 -27.42 -2.31 -25.43
CA ASP A 226 -26.57 -1.20 -25.89
C ASP A 226 -26.02 -0.39 -24.71
N VAL A 227 -26.85 -0.19 -23.69
CA VAL A 227 -26.45 0.52 -22.47
C VAL A 227 -25.48 -0.32 -21.64
N PHE A 228 -25.70 -1.64 -21.56
CA PHE A 228 -24.76 -2.57 -20.93
C PHE A 228 -23.40 -2.50 -21.62
N LYS A 229 -23.38 -2.65 -22.96
CA LYS A 229 -22.16 -2.63 -23.77
C LYS A 229 -21.38 -1.34 -23.57
N THR A 230 -22.05 -0.20 -23.73
CA THR A 230 -21.41 1.12 -23.62
C THR A 230 -20.83 1.34 -22.21
N THR A 231 -21.55 0.94 -21.17
CA THR A 231 -21.08 1.07 -19.79
C THR A 231 -19.89 0.14 -19.51
N TYR A 232 -19.97 -1.10 -19.98
CA TYR A 232 -18.90 -2.08 -19.81
C TYR A 232 -17.62 -1.67 -20.54
N GLU A 233 -17.73 -1.13 -21.75
CA GLU A 233 -16.59 -0.60 -22.52
C GLU A 233 -15.90 0.55 -21.78
N LYS A 234 -16.66 1.47 -21.16
CA LYS A 234 -16.09 2.52 -20.30
C LYS A 234 -15.31 1.94 -19.12
N LEU A 235 -15.84 0.91 -18.46
CA LEU A 235 -15.12 0.24 -17.36
C LEU A 235 -13.86 -0.48 -17.84
N ARG A 236 -13.88 -1.06 -19.05
CA ARG A 236 -12.72 -1.71 -19.66
C ARG A 236 -11.62 -0.71 -20.02
N VAL A 237 -11.99 0.48 -20.50
CA VAL A 237 -11.02 1.58 -20.71
C VAL A 237 -10.40 1.99 -19.38
N PHE A 238 -11.20 2.16 -18.33
CA PHE A 238 -10.69 2.47 -17.00
C PHE A 238 -9.78 1.36 -16.43
N GLU A 239 -10.17 0.10 -16.56
CA GLU A 239 -9.35 -1.07 -16.19
C GLU A 239 -7.98 -1.04 -16.91
N THR A 240 -7.98 -0.71 -18.20
CA THR A 240 -6.75 -0.61 -19.00
C THR A 240 -5.85 0.52 -18.48
N ALA A 241 -6.41 1.69 -18.19
CA ALA A 241 -5.68 2.82 -17.59
C ALA A 241 -5.14 2.46 -16.20
N LEU A 242 -5.96 1.81 -15.37
CA LEU A 242 -5.57 1.34 -14.04
C LEU A 242 -4.44 0.30 -14.12
N ASN A 243 -4.51 -0.67 -15.02
CA ASN A 243 -3.46 -1.65 -15.24
C ASN A 243 -2.17 -0.99 -15.75
N SER A 244 -2.27 -0.02 -16.66
CA SER A 244 -1.11 0.75 -17.12
C SER A 244 -0.42 1.47 -15.96
N ALA A 245 -1.20 2.05 -15.04
CA ALA A 245 -0.67 2.77 -13.88
C ALA A 245 -0.11 1.84 -12.78
N THR A 246 -0.68 0.64 -12.59
CA THR A 246 -0.45 -0.17 -11.38
C THR A 246 0.21 -1.52 -11.61
N ALA A 247 0.03 -2.16 -12.77
CA ALA A 247 0.37 -3.58 -12.94
C ALA A 247 1.88 -3.87 -12.85
N GLY A 248 2.71 -2.94 -13.32
CA GLY A 248 4.17 -3.12 -13.38
C GLY A 248 4.84 -2.98 -12.01
N ARG A 249 4.59 -1.85 -11.33
CA ARG A 249 5.26 -1.51 -10.07
C ARG A 249 4.37 -1.69 -8.84
N ILE A 250 3.25 -0.96 -8.80
CA ILE A 250 2.46 -0.78 -7.58
C ILE A 250 1.84 -2.11 -7.14
N PHE A 251 1.07 -2.73 -8.03
CA PHE A 251 0.33 -3.95 -7.73
C PHE A 251 1.26 -5.15 -7.57
N LYS A 252 2.35 -5.22 -8.37
CA LYS A 252 3.39 -6.25 -8.22
C LYS A 252 4.09 -6.16 -6.85
N THR A 253 4.45 -4.96 -6.40
CA THR A 253 5.07 -4.75 -5.09
C THR A 253 4.13 -5.17 -3.97
N ILE A 254 2.86 -4.76 -4.03
CA ILE A 254 1.86 -5.16 -3.05
C ILE A 254 1.66 -6.67 -3.04
N ALA A 255 1.61 -7.30 -4.20
CA ALA A 255 1.35 -8.73 -4.28
C ALA A 255 2.49 -9.64 -3.83
N LEU A 256 3.72 -9.14 -3.85
CA LEU A 256 4.89 -9.90 -3.44
C LEU A 256 5.37 -9.51 -2.04
N VAL A 257 5.53 -8.21 -1.80
CA VAL A 257 6.24 -7.70 -0.61
C VAL A 257 5.29 -7.61 0.60
N PHE A 258 4.02 -7.28 0.42
CA PHE A 258 3.12 -7.14 1.58
C PHE A 258 2.79 -8.48 2.25
N PRO A 259 2.59 -9.60 1.53
CA PRO A 259 2.51 -10.93 2.15
C PRO A 259 3.80 -11.29 2.91
N PHE A 260 4.97 -10.97 2.34
CA PHE A 260 6.24 -11.19 3.01
C PHE A 260 6.34 -10.39 4.34
N ASN A 261 5.98 -9.11 4.33
CA ASN A 261 5.92 -8.33 5.57
C ASN A 261 4.94 -8.91 6.60
N GLN A 262 3.78 -9.42 6.17
CA GLN A 262 2.83 -10.05 7.09
C GLN A 262 3.47 -11.25 7.81
N ILE A 263 4.22 -12.08 7.08
CA ILE A 263 4.94 -13.22 7.66
C ILE A 263 5.98 -12.75 8.68
N GLU A 264 6.86 -11.83 8.29
CA GLU A 264 7.92 -11.31 9.16
C GLU A 264 7.36 -10.64 10.43
N ILE A 265 6.35 -9.77 10.27
CA ILE A 265 5.78 -9.02 11.41
C ILE A 265 5.02 -9.98 12.34
N SER A 266 4.25 -10.93 11.80
CA SER A 266 3.55 -11.90 12.65
C SER A 266 4.51 -12.82 13.40
N PHE A 267 5.60 -13.25 12.76
CA PHE A 267 6.69 -14.00 13.39
C PHE A 267 7.31 -13.21 14.55
N THR A 268 7.63 -11.94 14.30
CA THR A 268 8.21 -11.03 15.30
C THR A 268 7.27 -10.79 16.47
N CYS A 269 5.96 -10.59 16.23
CA CYS A 269 4.97 -10.47 17.30
C CYS A 269 4.95 -11.71 18.21
N ILE A 270 5.00 -12.92 17.62
CA ILE A 270 5.00 -14.16 18.40
C ILE A 270 6.29 -14.31 19.20
N LYS A 271 7.47 -14.06 18.58
CA LYS A 271 8.76 -14.14 19.28
C LYS A 271 8.90 -13.09 20.39
N LEU A 272 8.42 -11.86 20.18
CA LEU A 272 8.35 -10.82 21.20
C LEU A 272 7.42 -11.19 22.36
N HIS A 273 6.32 -11.89 22.08
CA HIS A 273 5.42 -12.36 23.13
C HIS A 273 6.06 -13.49 23.96
N GLN A 274 6.92 -14.30 23.35
CA GLN A 274 7.58 -15.45 23.98
C GLN A 274 8.88 -15.09 24.73
N SER A 275 9.46 -13.90 24.54
CA SER A 275 10.82 -13.55 25.02
C SER A 275 10.96 -13.36 26.53
N GLY A 276 9.96 -13.68 27.35
CA GLY A 276 9.98 -13.55 28.82
C GLY A 276 9.88 -12.09 29.33
N ASP A 277 10.55 -11.14 28.66
CA ASP A 277 10.46 -9.70 28.91
C ASP A 277 9.61 -9.01 27.84
N VAL A 278 8.29 -9.12 27.99
CA VAL A 278 7.34 -8.61 26.99
C VAL A 278 7.24 -7.08 27.10
N ASN A 279 7.93 -6.38 26.21
CA ASN A 279 7.71 -4.95 26.02
C ASN A 279 6.39 -4.71 25.27
N LEU A 280 5.32 -4.40 26.03
CA LEU A 280 3.98 -4.16 25.50
C LEU A 280 3.93 -3.08 24.41
N GLY A 281 4.76 -2.03 24.52
CA GLY A 281 4.83 -0.96 23.53
C GLY A 281 5.35 -1.46 22.17
N LYS A 282 6.42 -2.25 22.17
CA LYS A 282 6.94 -2.90 20.95
C LYS A 282 5.92 -3.86 20.35
N LEU A 283 5.35 -4.72 21.18
CA LEU A 283 4.35 -5.70 20.74
C LEU A 283 3.14 -5.01 20.11
N ALA A 284 2.62 -3.95 20.74
CA ALA A 284 1.52 -3.16 20.19
C ALA A 284 1.90 -2.49 18.85
N PHE A 285 3.09 -1.92 18.74
CA PHE A 285 3.58 -1.29 17.50
C PHE A 285 3.61 -2.30 16.34
N PHE A 286 4.23 -3.46 16.53
CA PHE A 286 4.31 -4.49 15.48
C PHE A 286 2.93 -5.11 15.19
N LEU A 287 2.09 -5.34 16.21
CA LEU A 287 0.75 -5.88 16.01
C LEU A 287 -0.15 -4.94 15.22
N LEU A 288 -0.14 -3.64 15.52
CA LEU A 288 -0.90 -2.64 14.75
C LEU A 288 -0.41 -2.58 13.30
N THR A 289 0.91 -2.60 13.10
CA THR A 289 1.51 -2.64 11.77
C THR A 289 1.07 -3.90 11.00
N TYR A 290 1.05 -5.07 11.64
CA TYR A 290 0.55 -6.31 11.05
C TYR A 290 -0.91 -6.19 10.61
N LEU A 291 -1.78 -5.63 11.47
CA LEU A 291 -3.18 -5.44 11.17
C LEU A 291 -3.40 -4.51 9.98
N ASP A 292 -2.58 -3.46 9.84
CA ASP A 292 -2.63 -2.55 8.69
C ASP A 292 -2.29 -3.27 7.38
N PHE A 293 -1.19 -4.05 7.35
CA PHE A 293 -0.81 -4.83 6.16
C PHE A 293 -1.86 -5.90 5.81
N LEU A 294 -2.38 -6.60 6.82
CA LEU A 294 -3.43 -7.61 6.65
C LEU A 294 -4.71 -7.00 6.10
N ALA A 295 -5.20 -5.93 6.71
CA ALA A 295 -6.42 -5.23 6.28
C ALA A 295 -6.27 -4.71 4.85
N PHE A 296 -5.14 -4.07 4.53
CA PHE A 296 -4.87 -3.57 3.19
C PHE A 296 -4.89 -4.69 2.14
N CYS A 297 -4.16 -5.79 2.40
CA CYS A 297 -4.10 -6.92 1.48
C CYS A 297 -5.48 -7.54 1.26
N LEU A 298 -6.22 -7.80 2.35
CA LEU A 298 -7.57 -8.36 2.27
C LEU A 298 -8.49 -7.46 1.45
N LEU A 299 -8.47 -6.14 1.67
CA LEU A 299 -9.29 -5.19 0.93
C LEU A 299 -8.97 -5.20 -0.56
N VAL A 300 -7.70 -5.00 -0.92
CA VAL A 300 -7.24 -4.90 -2.31
C VAL A 300 -7.47 -6.20 -3.08
N PHE A 301 -7.04 -7.34 -2.52
CA PHE A 301 -7.19 -8.63 -3.19
C PHE A 301 -8.64 -9.07 -3.30
N THR A 302 -9.45 -8.87 -2.25
CA THR A 302 -10.87 -9.23 -2.29
C THR A 302 -11.61 -8.37 -3.32
N ALA A 303 -11.38 -7.06 -3.34
CA ALA A 303 -12.01 -6.18 -4.33
C ALA A 303 -11.64 -6.59 -5.76
N THR A 304 -10.37 -6.92 -5.99
CA THR A 304 -9.88 -7.39 -7.29
C THR A 304 -10.51 -8.73 -7.70
N ALA A 305 -10.55 -9.69 -6.78
CA ALA A 305 -11.20 -10.99 -6.97
C ALA A 305 -12.70 -10.84 -7.31
N LYS A 306 -13.37 -9.89 -6.65
CA LYS A 306 -14.78 -9.56 -6.92
C LYS A 306 -14.97 -8.95 -8.31
N ILE A 307 -14.09 -8.06 -8.79
CA ILE A 307 -14.16 -7.50 -10.15
C ILE A 307 -14.15 -8.62 -11.21
N ASN A 308 -13.20 -9.55 -11.12
CA ASN A 308 -13.08 -10.67 -12.07
C ASN A 308 -14.32 -11.59 -12.02
N THR A 309 -14.74 -11.98 -10.81
CA THR A 309 -15.89 -12.87 -10.61
C THR A 309 -17.20 -12.24 -11.07
N LEU A 310 -17.43 -10.98 -10.70
CA LEU A 310 -18.64 -10.24 -11.07
C LEU A 310 -18.67 -10.01 -12.58
N SER A 311 -17.57 -9.64 -13.22
CA SER A 311 -17.56 -9.37 -14.66
C SER A 311 -17.85 -10.62 -15.46
N LYS A 312 -17.25 -11.77 -15.11
CA LYS A 312 -17.59 -13.09 -15.67
C LYS A 312 -19.08 -13.40 -15.51
N LYS A 313 -19.62 -13.20 -14.30
CA LYS A 313 -21.03 -13.43 -14.00
C LYS A 313 -21.95 -12.53 -14.83
N ARG A 314 -21.65 -11.23 -14.95
CA ARG A 314 -22.45 -10.27 -15.72
C ARG A 314 -22.44 -10.60 -17.22
N ILE A 315 -21.25 -10.85 -17.80
CA ILE A 315 -21.13 -11.24 -19.20
C ILE A 315 -21.98 -12.48 -19.50
N SER A 316 -21.88 -13.51 -18.65
CA SER A 316 -22.67 -14.75 -18.80
C SER A 316 -24.18 -14.52 -18.65
N GLN A 317 -24.60 -13.76 -17.64
CA GLN A 317 -26.01 -13.44 -17.40
C GLN A 317 -26.64 -12.66 -18.56
N PHE A 318 -25.96 -11.63 -19.07
CA PHE A 318 -26.44 -10.85 -20.22
C PHE A 318 -26.39 -11.66 -21.51
N GLY A 319 -25.33 -12.46 -21.72
CA GLY A 319 -25.21 -13.32 -22.90
C GLY A 319 -26.37 -14.31 -23.06
N ARG A 320 -26.97 -14.77 -21.95
CA ARG A 320 -28.16 -15.64 -21.96
C ARG A 320 -29.44 -14.91 -22.37
N LYS A 321 -29.55 -13.60 -22.13
CA LYS A 321 -30.75 -12.79 -22.43
C LYS A 321 -30.79 -12.31 -23.88
N ILE A 322 -29.65 -12.24 -24.55
CA ILE A 322 -29.55 -11.72 -25.93
C ILE A 322 -30.14 -12.73 -26.93
N LYS A 323 -31.01 -12.24 -27.81
CA LYS A 323 -31.61 -13.02 -28.90
C LYS A 323 -30.86 -12.89 -30.22
N SER A 324 -30.35 -11.69 -30.53
CA SER A 324 -29.64 -11.39 -31.77
C SER A 324 -28.34 -12.20 -31.91
N LYS A 325 -28.10 -12.76 -33.10
CA LYS A 325 -26.86 -13.49 -33.42
C LYS A 325 -25.64 -12.56 -33.38
N VAL A 326 -25.80 -11.32 -33.84
CA VAL A 326 -24.72 -10.31 -33.88
C VAL A 326 -24.30 -9.95 -32.46
N ASP A 327 -25.26 -9.62 -31.60
CA ASP A 327 -25.00 -9.23 -30.21
C ASP A 327 -24.41 -10.38 -29.39
N LYS A 328 -24.82 -11.64 -29.67
CA LYS A 328 -24.17 -12.82 -29.07
C LYS A 328 -22.70 -12.92 -29.46
N LYS A 329 -22.35 -12.62 -30.72
CA LYS A 329 -20.95 -12.61 -31.18
C LYS A 329 -20.16 -11.50 -30.47
N VAL A 330 -20.75 -10.32 -30.33
CA VAL A 330 -20.15 -9.19 -29.57
C VAL A 330 -19.91 -9.59 -28.10
N MET A 331 -20.90 -10.18 -27.43
CA MET A 331 -20.75 -10.63 -26.04
C MET A 331 -19.69 -11.71 -25.84
N ARG A 332 -19.57 -12.65 -26.78
CA ARG A 332 -18.50 -13.66 -26.74
C ARG A 332 -17.10 -13.04 -26.87
N GLY A 333 -17.00 -11.87 -27.52
CA GLY A 333 -15.76 -11.10 -27.63
C GLY A 333 -15.44 -10.24 -26.41
N MET A 334 -16.37 -10.07 -25.46
CA MET A 334 -16.10 -9.32 -24.24
C MET A 334 -15.28 -10.15 -23.27
N SER A 335 -14.06 -9.70 -22.98
CA SER A 335 -13.22 -10.27 -21.94
C SER A 335 -13.65 -9.77 -20.56
N PRO A 336 -13.69 -10.63 -19.53
CA PRO A 336 -13.85 -10.19 -18.14
C PRO A 336 -12.81 -9.15 -17.74
N LEU A 337 -13.20 -8.23 -16.84
CA LEU A 337 -12.29 -7.21 -16.29
C LEU A 337 -11.32 -7.88 -15.32
N ARG A 338 -10.01 -7.58 -15.43
CA ARG A 338 -8.95 -8.21 -14.66
C ARG A 338 -7.87 -7.19 -14.27
N ILE A 339 -7.64 -7.02 -12.97
CA ILE A 339 -6.45 -6.27 -12.53
C ILE A 339 -5.24 -7.19 -12.58
N LYS A 340 -4.19 -6.74 -13.25
CA LYS A 340 -2.97 -7.50 -13.51
C LYS A 340 -1.88 -7.20 -12.50
N PHE A 341 -1.10 -8.22 -12.12
CA PHE A 341 0.21 -8.09 -11.48
C PHE A 341 1.25 -8.76 -12.37
N GLY A 342 2.07 -7.97 -13.07
CA GLY A 342 2.89 -8.51 -14.17
C GLY A 342 2.02 -9.18 -15.24
N ASP A 343 2.36 -10.42 -15.58
CA ASP A 343 1.63 -11.21 -16.60
C ASP A 343 0.42 -11.97 -16.03
N ASN A 344 0.26 -11.99 -14.71
CA ASN A 344 -0.83 -12.69 -14.01
C ASN A 344 -1.98 -11.74 -13.65
N PHE A 345 -3.11 -12.30 -13.22
CA PHE A 345 -4.26 -11.55 -12.71
C PHE A 345 -4.87 -12.24 -11.49
N VAL A 346 -5.57 -11.45 -10.66
CA VAL A 346 -6.16 -11.98 -9.43
C VAL A 346 -7.46 -12.72 -9.72
N GLU A 347 -7.56 -13.92 -9.17
CA GLU A 347 -8.72 -14.79 -9.27
C GLU A 347 -9.54 -14.78 -7.97
N ALA A 348 -10.71 -15.42 -8.01
CA ALA A 348 -11.64 -15.48 -6.87
C ALA A 348 -10.98 -16.02 -5.58
N ILE A 349 -10.07 -16.99 -5.73
CA ILE A 349 -9.43 -17.71 -4.62
C ILE A 349 -8.08 -17.10 -4.21
N THR A 350 -7.51 -16.19 -5.01
CA THR A 350 -6.18 -15.59 -4.75
C THR A 350 -6.06 -14.94 -3.36
N PRO A 351 -7.05 -14.18 -2.82
CA PRO A 351 -6.92 -13.61 -1.47
C PRO A 351 -6.72 -14.69 -0.40
N LEU A 352 -7.45 -15.82 -0.52
CA LEU A 352 -7.37 -16.93 0.43
C LEU A 352 -6.03 -17.66 0.30
N ILE A 353 -5.58 -17.92 -0.93
CA ILE A 353 -4.28 -18.56 -1.20
C ILE A 353 -3.13 -17.73 -0.61
N ILE A 354 -3.17 -16.40 -0.74
CA ILE A 354 -2.14 -15.52 -0.19
C ILE A 354 -2.11 -15.61 1.33
N GLN A 355 -3.26 -15.59 2.00
CA GLN A 355 -3.33 -15.69 3.46
C GLN A 355 -2.93 -17.07 3.97
N GLU A 356 -3.35 -18.13 3.27
CA GLU A 356 -2.90 -19.49 3.55
C GLU A 356 -1.38 -19.61 3.40
N PHE A 357 -0.80 -19.04 2.35
CA PHE A 357 0.64 -18.98 2.16
C PHE A 357 1.32 -18.26 3.34
N CYS A 358 0.84 -17.08 3.75
CA CYS A 358 1.40 -16.37 4.90
C CYS A 358 1.40 -17.21 6.18
N ILE A 359 0.27 -17.86 6.49
CA ILE A 359 0.13 -18.69 7.69
C ILE A 359 1.06 -19.91 7.62
N ARG A 360 1.13 -20.60 6.47
CA ARG A 360 2.02 -21.76 6.29
C ARG A 360 3.49 -21.39 6.48
N GLN A 361 3.94 -20.29 5.87
CA GLN A 361 5.32 -19.82 6.01
C GLN A 361 5.63 -19.38 7.44
N LEU A 362 4.70 -18.69 8.10
CA LEU A 362 4.83 -18.35 9.53
C LEU A 362 5.03 -19.60 10.39
N ILE A 363 4.19 -20.63 10.21
CA ILE A 363 4.33 -21.89 10.95
C ILE A 363 5.69 -22.53 10.69
N SER A 364 6.14 -22.57 9.44
CA SER A 364 7.47 -23.09 9.09
C SER A 364 8.59 -22.34 9.79
N LEU A 365 8.56 -21.00 9.81
CA LEU A 365 9.54 -20.18 10.52
C LEU A 365 9.51 -20.41 12.03
N LEU A 366 8.33 -20.57 12.62
CA LEU A 366 8.19 -20.88 14.04
C LEU A 366 8.76 -22.26 14.41
N ILE A 367 8.57 -23.27 13.54
CA ILE A 367 9.13 -24.61 13.75
C ILE A 367 10.65 -24.61 13.64
N VAL A 368 11.23 -23.86 12.68
CA VAL A 368 12.69 -23.81 12.48
C VAL A 368 13.40 -23.01 13.59
N SER A 369 12.68 -22.10 14.25
CA SER A 369 13.25 -21.20 15.26
C SER A 369 12.89 -21.54 16.70
N GLY A 370 12.08 -22.59 16.92
CA GLY A 370 11.76 -23.13 18.25
C GLY A 370 12.66 -24.31 18.53
#